data_AF-A0A8J7BL59-F1
#
_entry.id   AF-A0A8J7BL59-F1
#
_cell.length_a   1.000
_cell.length_b   1.000
_cell.length_c   1.000
_cell.angle_alpha   90.00
_cell.angle_beta   90.00
_cell.angle_gamma   90.00
#
_symmetry.space_group_name_H-M   'P 1'
#
loop_
_entity.id
_entity.type
_entity.pdbx_description
1 polymer ?
#
loop_
_entity_poly.entity_id
_entity_poly.type
_entity_poly.pdbx_seq_one_letter_code
_entity_poly.pdbx_strand_id
1 'polypeptide(L)'
;MEPTRHPFPHLDTERLLLRQTTLDDADAVFAIFADPHVTQFHDLDTLTHVEQAIALIERRAKEFELGHGIRWGIALKANHRLLGSYGTKIRNQKRPIGIYRRVIPIIQGTLY
;
A
#
# COMPACT_ATOMS: atom_id res chain seq x y z
N MET A 1 14.20 8.74 23.15
CA MET A 1 13.17 7.88 22.52
C MET A 1 13.79 7.33 21.25
N GLU A 2 14.12 6.04 21.25
CA GLU A 2 14.63 5.33 20.07
C GLU A 2 13.55 5.32 18.97
N PRO A 3 13.84 5.69 17.71
CA PRO A 3 12.88 5.53 16.64
C PRO A 3 12.65 4.03 16.47
N THR A 4 11.43 3.56 16.74
CA THR A 4 11.03 2.17 16.50
C THR A 4 11.00 1.94 14.99
N ARG A 5 12.16 1.62 14.40
CA ARG A 5 12.26 1.10 13.03
C ARG A 5 11.65 -0.30 13.04
N HIS A 6 10.33 -0.37 12.85
CA HIS A 6 9.69 -1.65 12.64
C HIS A 6 10.18 -2.22 11.30
N PRO A 7 10.71 -3.46 11.28
CA PRO A 7 11.12 -4.08 10.03
C PRO A 7 9.91 -4.22 9.10
N PHE A 8 10.16 -4.24 7.80
CA PHE A 8 9.08 -4.46 6.82
C PHE A 8 8.37 -5.78 7.13
N PRO A 9 7.05 -5.78 7.37
CA PRO A 9 6.33 -6.98 7.75
C PRO A 9 6.22 -7.93 6.57
N HIS A 10 6.62 -9.19 6.77
CA HIS A 10 6.46 -10.25 5.79
C HIS A 10 5.22 -11.05 6.17
N LEU A 11 4.31 -11.28 5.23
CA LEU A 11 3.16 -12.14 5.45
C LEU A 11 3.29 -13.36 4.57
N ASP A 12 3.16 -14.52 5.22
CA ASP A 12 3.39 -15.81 4.62
C ASP A 12 2.08 -16.61 4.68
N THR A 13 1.72 -17.24 3.56
CA THR A 13 0.56 -18.12 3.45
C THR A 13 0.99 -19.43 2.79
N GLU A 14 0.11 -20.42 2.69
CA GLU A 14 0.43 -21.70 2.06
C GLU A 14 1.02 -21.56 0.63
N ARG A 15 0.52 -20.61 -0.17
CA ARG A 15 0.90 -20.46 -1.60
C ARG A 15 1.54 -19.12 -1.95
N LEU A 16 1.30 -18.08 -1.16
CA LEU A 16 1.70 -16.71 -1.44
C LEU A 16 2.63 -16.17 -0.37
N LEU A 17 3.56 -15.31 -0.82
CA LEU A 17 4.45 -14.51 0.00
C LEU A 17 4.16 -13.04 -0.29
N LEU A 18 3.77 -12.29 0.74
CA LEU A 18 3.64 -10.84 0.69
C LEU A 18 4.89 -10.24 1.32
N ARG A 19 5.72 -9.62 0.49
CA ARG A 19 7.03 -9.06 0.87
C ARG A 19 7.24 -7.67 0.30
N GLN A 20 8.27 -6.98 0.76
CA GLN A 20 8.74 -5.78 0.08
C GLN A 20 9.19 -6.13 -1.34
N THR A 21 8.82 -5.29 -2.31
CA THR A 21 9.36 -5.39 -3.68
C THR A 21 10.80 -4.89 -3.70
N THR A 22 11.66 -5.61 -4.42
CA THR A 22 13.09 -5.35 -4.56
C THR A 22 13.42 -5.01 -6.00
N LEU A 23 14.65 -4.57 -6.29
CA LEU A 23 15.07 -4.25 -7.65
C LEU A 23 15.05 -5.47 -8.58
N ASP A 24 15.24 -6.68 -8.06
CA ASP A 24 15.10 -7.93 -8.82
C ASP A 24 13.66 -8.14 -9.35
N ASP A 25 12.68 -7.44 -8.78
CA ASP A 25 11.29 -7.49 -9.25
C ASP A 25 11.00 -6.44 -10.34
N ALA A 26 11.97 -5.62 -10.75
CA ALA A 26 11.73 -4.48 -11.64
C ALA A 26 11.06 -4.89 -12.97
N ASP A 27 11.52 -5.97 -13.60
CA ASP A 27 10.92 -6.49 -14.84
C ASP A 27 9.49 -6.97 -14.62
N ALA A 28 9.23 -7.66 -13.51
CA ALA A 28 7.89 -8.15 -13.19
C ALA A 28 6.93 -7.01 -12.82
N VAL A 29 7.41 -6.01 -12.09
CA VAL A 29 6.67 -4.78 -11.80
C VAL A 29 6.38 -4.04 -13.10
N PHE A 30 7.36 -3.89 -13.99
CA PHE A 30 7.14 -3.28 -15.30
C PHE A 30 6.07 -4.03 -16.09
N ALA A 31 6.17 -5.35 -16.22
CA ALA A 31 5.20 -6.17 -16.94
C ALA A 31 3.77 -6.02 -16.39
N ILE A 32 3.61 -5.87 -15.07
CA ILE A 32 2.30 -5.67 -14.43
C ILE A 32 1.77 -4.25 -14.67
N PHE A 33 2.60 -3.22 -14.51
CA PHE A 33 2.18 -1.81 -14.55
C PHE A 33 2.31 -1.17 -15.95
N ALA A 34 2.76 -1.92 -16.95
CA ALA A 34 2.68 -1.55 -18.37
C ALA A 34 1.27 -1.79 -18.96
N ASP A 35 0.39 -2.51 -18.26
CA ASP A 35 -1.01 -2.67 -18.65
C ASP A 35 -1.87 -1.51 -18.09
N PRO A 36 -2.52 -0.70 -18.96
CA PRO A 36 -3.44 0.35 -18.55
C PRO A 36 -4.60 -0.15 -17.67
N HIS A 37 -5.02 -1.41 -17.85
CA HIS A 37 -6.08 -2.00 -17.04
C HIS A 37 -5.66 -2.21 -15.58
N VAL A 38 -4.35 -2.30 -15.32
CA VAL A 38 -3.81 -2.36 -13.97
C VAL A 38 -3.67 -0.96 -13.41
N THR A 39 -3.06 -0.04 -14.17
CA THR A 39 -2.77 1.32 -13.68
C THR A 39 -4.00 2.17 -13.40
N GLN A 40 -5.16 1.90 -14.03
CA GLN A 40 -6.43 2.59 -13.72
C GLN A 40 -6.84 2.52 -12.24
N PHE A 41 -6.39 1.49 -11.51
CA PHE A 41 -6.68 1.31 -10.08
C PHE A 41 -5.62 1.92 -9.17
N HIS A 42 -4.61 2.57 -9.76
CA HIS A 42 -3.48 3.15 -9.07
C HIS A 42 -3.36 4.65 -9.40
N ASP A 43 -2.90 5.43 -8.41
CA ASP A 43 -2.46 6.81 -8.65
C ASP A 43 -1.07 6.80 -9.36
N LEU A 44 -0.98 6.17 -10.52
CA LEU A 44 0.25 5.96 -11.30
C LEU A 44 -0.07 5.92 -12.80
N ASP A 45 0.74 6.58 -13.62
CA ASP A 45 0.67 6.44 -15.07
C ASP A 45 1.12 5.04 -15.52
N THR A 46 0.60 4.58 -16.67
CA THR A 46 1.07 3.34 -17.29
C THR A 46 2.56 3.42 -17.57
N LEU A 47 3.31 2.44 -17.06
CA LEU A 47 4.76 2.43 -17.22
C LEU A 47 5.11 2.13 -18.67
N THR A 48 6.07 2.88 -19.20
CA THR A 48 6.56 2.69 -20.59
C THR A 48 7.98 2.15 -20.66
N HIS A 49 8.74 2.26 -19.57
CA HIS A 49 10.13 1.81 -19.49
C HIS A 49 10.42 1.19 -18.11
N VAL A 50 11.36 0.23 -18.04
CA VAL A 50 11.70 -0.51 -16.80
C VAL A 50 12.27 0.42 -15.72
N GLU A 51 12.93 1.51 -16.09
CA GLU A 51 13.49 2.51 -15.18
C GLU A 51 12.39 3.17 -14.33
N GLN A 52 11.16 3.28 -14.86
CA GLN A 52 10.03 3.79 -14.09
C GLN A 52 9.55 2.77 -13.04
N ALA A 53 9.70 1.47 -13.31
CA ALA A 53 9.42 0.42 -12.33
C ALA A 53 10.47 0.44 -11.21
N ILE A 54 11.75 0.64 -11.54
CA ILE A 54 12.84 0.84 -10.59
C ILE A 54 12.52 2.04 -9.68
N ALA A 55 12.23 3.20 -10.27
CA ALA A 55 11.88 4.41 -9.51
C ALA A 55 10.63 4.21 -8.63
N LEU A 56 9.65 3.43 -9.09
CA LEU A 56 8.46 3.07 -8.32
C LEU A 56 8.80 2.19 -7.11
N ILE A 57 9.69 1.21 -7.26
CA ILE A 57 10.15 0.33 -6.18
C ILE A 57 10.89 1.16 -5.12
N GLU A 58 11.82 2.02 -5.54
CA GLU A 58 12.56 2.91 -4.65
C GLU A 58 11.62 3.88 -3.91
N ARG A 59 10.66 4.48 -4.62
CA ARG A 59 9.65 5.35 -4.01
C ARG A 59 8.85 4.61 -2.94
N ARG A 60 8.43 3.36 -3.19
CA ARG A 60 7.70 2.53 -2.22
C ARG A 60 8.54 2.21 -0.99
N ALA A 61 9.82 1.90 -1.16
CA ALA A 61 10.74 1.68 -0.06
C ALA A 61 10.86 2.94 0.82
N LYS A 62 11.04 4.10 0.19
CA LYS A 62 11.08 5.40 0.89
C LYS A 62 9.75 5.75 1.58
N GLU A 63 8.61 5.49 0.95
CA GLU A 63 7.29 5.70 1.56
C GLU A 63 7.10 4.86 2.83
N PHE A 64 7.62 3.62 2.84
CA PHE A 64 7.62 2.76 4.02
C PHE A 64 8.54 3.30 5.12
N GLU A 65 9.77 3.69 4.79
CA GLU A 65 10.72 4.27 5.76
C GLU A 65 10.18 5.54 6.42
N LEU A 66 9.40 6.34 5.68
CA LEU A 66 8.75 7.56 6.18
C LEU A 66 7.43 7.27 6.93
N GLY A 67 6.97 6.02 6.98
CA GLY A 67 5.68 5.66 7.58
C GLY A 67 4.48 6.23 6.83
N HIS A 68 4.62 6.59 5.55
CA HIS A 68 3.58 7.16 4.70
C HIS A 68 2.70 6.10 4.02
N GLY A 69 3.03 4.83 4.22
CA GLY A 69 2.26 3.72 3.71
C GLY A 69 3.07 2.45 3.68
N ILE A 70 2.39 1.36 3.33
CA ILE A 70 3.02 0.07 3.13
C ILE A 70 2.43 -0.57 1.87
N ARG A 71 3.30 -1.12 1.04
CA ARG A 71 2.91 -1.81 -0.18
C ARG A 71 3.70 -3.10 -0.35
N TRP A 72 2.98 -4.21 -0.24
CA TRP A 72 3.50 -5.54 -0.49
C TRP A 72 3.47 -5.87 -1.97
N GLY A 73 4.53 -6.52 -2.45
CA GLY A 73 4.48 -7.35 -3.63
C GLY A 73 3.91 -8.72 -3.25
N ILE A 74 2.92 -9.20 -4.02
CA ILE A 74 2.35 -10.54 -3.86
C ILE A 74 3.12 -11.47 -4.77
N ALA A 75 3.91 -12.38 -4.20
CA ALA A 75 4.70 -13.36 -4.95
C ALA A 75 4.19 -14.79 -4.72
N LEU A 76 4.28 -15.63 -5.74
CA LEU A 76 4.11 -17.08 -5.58
C LEU A 76 5.34 -17.67 -4.89
N LYS A 77 5.14 -18.51 -3.88
CA LYS A 77 6.27 -19.19 -3.22
C LYS A 77 7.03 -20.15 -4.11
N ALA A 78 6.31 -20.84 -5.00
CA ALA A 78 6.88 -21.91 -5.82
C ALA A 78 8.02 -21.42 -6.72
N ASN A 79 7.96 -20.17 -7.19
CA ASN A 79 8.93 -19.62 -8.15
C ASN A 79 9.29 -18.15 -7.88
N HIS A 80 8.92 -17.61 -6.73
CA HIS A 80 9.11 -16.21 -6.34
C HIS A 80 8.55 -15.17 -7.32
N ARG A 81 7.71 -15.57 -8.28
CA ARG A 81 7.16 -14.69 -9.31
C ARG A 81 6.15 -13.73 -8.71
N LEU A 82 6.36 -12.44 -8.95
CA LEU A 82 5.42 -11.39 -8.58
C LEU A 82 4.12 -11.51 -9.42
N LEU A 83 2.99 -11.57 -8.73
CA LEU A 83 1.65 -11.61 -9.33
C LEU A 83 0.95 -10.24 -9.30
N GLY A 84 1.36 -9.36 -8.41
CA GLY A 84 0.69 -8.09 -8.20
C GLY A 84 1.20 -7.34 -6.98
N SER A 85 0.48 -6.29 -6.60
CA SER A 85 0.78 -5.53 -5.39
C SER A 85 -0.48 -5.23 -4.61
N TYR A 86 -0.38 -5.23 -3.28
CA TYR A 86 -1.45 -4.83 -2.37
C TYR A 86 -0.87 -3.96 -1.27
N GLY A 87 -1.64 -2.97 -0.80
CA GLY A 87 -1.19 -2.12 0.28
C GLY A 87 -1.95 -0.82 0.38
N THR A 88 -1.72 -0.12 1.48
CA THR A 88 -2.39 1.12 1.82
C THR A 88 -1.42 2.28 1.84
N LYS A 89 -1.86 3.43 1.34
CA LYS A 89 -1.19 4.71 1.58
C LYS A 89 -1.81 5.32 2.82
N ILE A 90 -0.97 5.70 3.79
CA ILE A 90 -1.42 6.46 4.94
C ILE A 90 -1.58 7.90 4.47
N ARG A 91 -2.79 8.28 4.06
CA ARG A 91 -3.12 9.67 3.79
C ARG A 91 -3.23 10.37 5.13
N ASN A 92 -2.25 11.21 5.46
CA ASN A 92 -2.28 12.07 6.63
C ASN A 92 -3.32 13.17 6.40
N GLN A 93 -4.61 12.81 6.44
CA GLN A 93 -5.67 13.80 6.48
C GLN A 93 -5.62 14.37 7.89
N LYS A 94 -4.93 15.51 8.06
CA LYS A 94 -5.21 16.43 9.15
C LYS A 94 -6.68 16.87 9.00
N ARG A 95 -7.64 16.02 9.32
CA ARG A 95 -8.90 16.53 9.84
C ARG A 95 -8.52 17.04 11.22
N PRO A 96 -8.69 18.34 11.52
CA PRO A 96 -8.61 18.75 12.92
C PRO A 96 -9.54 17.82 13.69
N ILE A 97 -9.00 17.21 14.75
CA ILE A 97 -9.77 16.47 15.74
C ILE A 97 -10.70 17.51 16.35
N GLY A 98 -11.89 17.65 15.76
CA GLY A 98 -13.02 18.32 16.36
C GLY A 98 -13.51 17.42 17.48
N ILE A 99 -12.95 17.62 18.66
CA ILE A 99 -13.42 17.01 19.90
C ILE A 99 -14.90 17.38 20.05
N TYR A 100 -15.76 16.36 20.05
CA TYR A 100 -17.15 16.32 20.49
C TYR A 100 -17.82 17.66 20.85
N ARG A 101 -18.67 18.19 19.95
CA ARG A 101 -19.86 18.95 20.36
C ARG A 101 -21.05 18.66 19.45
N ARG A 102 -21.50 17.41 19.46
CA ARG A 102 -22.93 17.10 19.32
C ARG A 102 -23.26 15.98 20.28
N VAL A 103 -23.48 16.39 21.53
CA VAL A 103 -24.38 15.67 22.41
C VAL A 103 -25.69 15.54 21.64
N ILE A 104 -25.99 14.35 21.15
CA ILE A 104 -27.33 13.99 20.71
C ILE A 104 -28.03 13.51 21.98
N PRO A 105 -28.97 14.26 22.57
CA PRO A 105 -29.85 13.67 23.56
C PRO A 105 -30.84 12.77 22.82
N ILE A 106 -30.70 11.45 22.99
CA ILE A 106 -31.73 10.48 22.61
C ILE A 106 -32.43 10.01 23.89
N ILE A 107 -33.46 10.72 24.34
CA ILE A 107 -34.66 10.23 25.07
C ILE A 107 -35.66 11.41 25.05
N GLN A 108 -36.94 11.33 24.66
CA GLN A 108 -37.93 10.28 24.82
C GLN A 108 -38.94 10.24 23.65
N GLY A 109 -39.59 9.08 23.46
CA GLY A 109 -40.81 8.92 22.65
C GLY A 109 -42.11 8.98 23.48
N THR A 110 -43.25 8.78 22.77
CA THR A 110 -44.68 8.67 23.18
C THR A 110 -45.44 10.01 23.01
N LEU A 111 -46.56 10.21 22.28
CA LEU A 111 -47.63 9.42 21.61
C LEU A 111 -47.79 9.89 20.13
N TYR A 112 -48.26 9.13 19.13
CA TYR A 112 -49.49 8.33 18.97
C TYR A 112 -49.25 6.99 18.29
#